data_AF-A0A975SV53-F1
#
_entry.id   AF-A0A975SV53-F1
#
_cell.length_a   1.000
_cell.length_b   1.000
_cell.length_c   1.000
_cell.angle_alpha   90.00
_cell.angle_beta   90.00
_cell.angle_gamma   90.00
#
_symmetry.space_group_name_H-M   'P 1'
#
loop_
_entity.id
_entity.type
_entity.pdbx_description
1 polymer ?
#
loop_
_entity_poly.entity_id
_entity_poly.type
_entity_poly.pdbx_seq_one_letter_code
_entity_poly.pdbx_strand_id
1 'polypeptide(L)'
;MFRSSTRTVTAAAVAGALLLLAAPAEAADPAPSGVQVIAHRGAVDRAPEHTLAAFDQAVADHADRVGLDVRLTADGVPVVVHDADLARTTDVEQKLPGAGGYPVEAYTLAQVKTLDAGSWYPGGGYTDARVLTLDEVLTELAGSRIGLTLEVKNPAVYGGVGGIGATVKQVLDAHPEWSVGRADGSPRLVVESFDWAFLDGLHATYPDLPLVLLGDTVGAVDLDARPWVREIDARHDTLTSATVQKARGLGIFVGTWTANGTAELQHAVDLGAAGVTTDQPDLLRTLLVGQARTWTGASWPEQPPTVRADALAPSTAQVGGRVQVSARAVTAADTRVPWQTVTFQSRLGGVWRTVGSNATDAHGWALLSLPVNETMRVRVVTGGVVSAERAVTAVTAPVVPPPGAPGPSLHPAAQARPTTAGADPRTSAVSSAVWRAMAGRSWRKGCPVGRSGLRMLQVSYWGFDGHRHRGTLVVARGSAAQLGRVFRRLYAQRLPVRSLRRLETMGGWSTAVGRARRADAGFGFACQRVPGDRTRTGSHARGTMVTLNPWENPATVSHGVPDRWWLSRTRNLPYVHTASNPVVRAFAAEGFAWSGKYGKYADFRDVR
;
A
#
# COMPACT_ATOMS: atom_id res chain seq x y z
N MET A 1 24.20 35.85 -77.03
CA MET A 1 25.19 36.87 -77.46
C MET A 1 24.64 38.21 -76.99
N PHE A 2 25.22 39.02 -76.11
CA PHE A 2 26.59 39.37 -75.70
C PHE A 2 26.64 39.48 -74.16
N ARG A 3 27.59 38.85 -73.43
CA ARG A 3 28.94 39.35 -73.01
C ARG A 3 28.92 40.76 -72.41
N SER A 4 29.05 40.88 -71.09
CA SER A 4 30.31 41.14 -70.31
C SER A 4 30.56 42.66 -70.18
N SER A 5 31.16 43.25 -69.15
CA SER A 5 31.90 42.78 -67.97
C SER A 5 32.27 44.01 -67.11
N THR A 6 32.60 43.76 -65.83
CA THR A 6 33.61 44.45 -64.98
C THR A 6 33.40 45.93 -64.62
N ARG A 7 33.03 46.23 -63.37
CA ARG A 7 33.88 46.47 -62.18
C ARG A 7 34.80 47.69 -62.28
N THR A 8 34.53 48.71 -61.45
CA THR A 8 35.54 49.33 -60.57
C THR A 8 34.86 50.08 -59.43
N VAL A 9 35.44 49.93 -58.24
CA VAL A 9 35.03 50.54 -56.96
C VAL A 9 35.87 51.79 -56.73
N THR A 10 35.28 52.85 -56.19
CA THR A 10 36.01 53.84 -55.36
C THR A 10 35.01 54.45 -54.37
N ALA A 11 35.41 54.47 -53.10
CA ALA A 11 34.60 54.87 -51.95
C ALA A 11 35.06 56.23 -51.40
N ALA A 12 34.09 57.01 -50.93
CA ALA A 12 34.14 58.04 -49.87
C ALA A 12 32.94 58.99 -50.10
N ALA A 13 32.18 59.50 -49.14
CA ALA A 13 32.04 59.31 -47.71
C ALA A 13 30.67 59.93 -47.35
N VAL A 14 29.90 59.36 -46.42
CA VAL A 14 28.78 60.07 -45.79
C VAL A 14 28.79 59.74 -44.30
N ALA A 15 28.88 60.79 -43.50
CA ALA A 15 28.73 60.76 -42.05
C ALA A 15 27.27 60.89 -41.66
N GLY A 16 26.86 60.14 -40.63
CA GLY A 16 25.97 60.67 -39.59
C GLY A 16 24.50 60.24 -39.61
N ALA A 17 24.23 59.02 -39.13
CA ALA A 17 23.11 58.74 -38.21
C ALA A 17 23.31 57.35 -37.58
N LEU A 18 23.85 57.32 -36.36
CA LEU A 18 23.78 56.17 -35.47
C LEU A 18 22.52 56.32 -34.62
N LEU A 19 21.59 55.37 -34.69
CA LEU A 19 20.69 55.03 -33.58
C LEU A 19 20.04 53.66 -33.85
N LEU A 20 20.69 52.66 -33.24
CA LEU A 20 20.16 51.40 -32.72
C LEU A 20 19.12 50.68 -33.59
N LEU A 21 19.60 49.77 -34.44
CA LEU A 21 18.85 48.58 -34.81
C LEU A 21 18.55 47.79 -33.53
N ALA A 22 17.33 47.86 -33.03
CA ALA A 22 16.85 46.94 -32.02
C ALA A 22 16.93 45.52 -32.61
N ALA A 23 17.77 44.69 -32.00
CA ALA A 23 17.66 43.23 -32.07
C ALA A 23 16.25 42.81 -31.63
N PRO A 24 15.75 41.63 -32.04
CA PRO A 24 14.36 41.25 -31.81
C PRO A 24 14.07 41.27 -30.31
N ALA A 25 12.88 41.75 -29.94
CA ALA A 25 12.39 41.57 -28.58
C ALA A 25 12.22 40.07 -28.34
N GLU A 26 13.21 39.46 -27.69
CA GLU A 26 13.07 38.16 -27.07
C GLU A 26 12.34 38.34 -25.73
N ALA A 27 11.49 37.35 -25.41
CA ALA A 27 10.68 37.17 -24.19
C ALA A 27 9.31 37.89 -24.12
N ALA A 28 8.28 37.14 -24.52
CA ALA A 28 7.22 36.81 -23.57
C ALA A 28 7.09 35.28 -23.56
N ASP A 29 7.51 34.63 -22.49
CA ASP A 29 7.16 33.23 -22.27
C ASP A 29 5.63 33.08 -22.34
N PRO A 30 5.09 32.07 -23.04
CA PRO A 30 3.67 31.82 -22.99
C PRO A 30 3.32 31.51 -21.54
N ALA A 31 2.35 32.24 -20.98
CA ALA A 31 1.78 31.92 -19.67
C ALA A 31 1.46 30.41 -19.58
N PRO A 32 1.70 29.74 -18.45
CA PRO A 32 1.35 28.32 -18.30
C PRO A 32 -0.13 28.14 -18.67
N SER A 33 -0.38 27.28 -19.65
CA SER A 33 -1.65 27.18 -20.38
C SER A 33 -2.80 26.53 -19.58
N GLY A 34 -2.66 26.29 -18.28
CA GLY A 34 -3.73 25.74 -17.45
C GLY A 34 -3.61 26.08 -15.96
N VAL A 35 -4.77 26.23 -15.31
CA VAL A 35 -4.90 26.37 -13.85
C VAL A 35 -4.80 24.98 -13.22
N GLN A 36 -3.93 24.81 -12.22
CA GLN A 36 -3.82 23.58 -11.46
C GLN A 36 -5.02 23.42 -10.51
N VAL A 37 -5.64 22.25 -10.53
CA VAL A 37 -6.71 21.87 -9.59
C VAL A 37 -6.08 21.19 -8.40
N ILE A 38 -6.21 21.76 -7.20
CA ILE A 38 -5.66 21.20 -5.98
C ILE A 38 -6.83 20.75 -5.10
N ALA A 39 -6.93 19.44 -4.88
CA ALA A 39 -8.00 18.86 -4.07
C ALA A 39 -7.67 19.03 -2.58
N HIS A 40 -8.35 19.96 -1.92
CA HIS A 40 -8.10 20.35 -0.54
C HIS A 40 -8.39 19.20 0.42
N ARG A 41 -7.36 18.64 1.08
CA ARG A 41 -7.47 17.45 1.96
C ARG A 41 -8.02 16.21 1.25
N GLY A 42 -7.87 16.17 -0.07
CA GLY A 42 -8.60 15.28 -0.98
C GLY A 42 -9.85 15.97 -1.55
N ALA A 43 -10.88 15.21 -1.91
CA ALA A 43 -12.16 15.76 -2.37
C ALA A 43 -13.20 15.76 -1.23
N VAL A 44 -13.08 16.73 -0.31
CA VAL A 44 -13.79 16.72 0.99
C VAL A 44 -15.30 16.85 0.88
N ASP A 45 -15.82 17.43 -0.21
CA ASP A 45 -17.26 17.46 -0.50
C ASP A 45 -17.84 16.07 -0.83
N ARG A 46 -16.97 15.09 -1.12
CA ARG A 46 -17.36 13.75 -1.59
C ARG A 46 -16.90 12.62 -0.69
N ALA A 47 -15.96 12.85 0.21
CA ALA A 47 -15.42 11.84 1.12
C ALA A 47 -14.78 12.49 2.36
N PRO A 48 -14.61 11.76 3.47
CA PRO A 48 -14.00 12.30 4.68
C PRO A 48 -12.56 12.76 4.42
N GLU A 49 -12.23 13.96 4.88
CA GLU A 49 -10.92 14.58 4.68
C GLU A 49 -9.74 13.68 5.13
N HIS A 50 -8.61 13.77 4.42
CA HIS A 50 -7.37 13.04 4.71
C HIS A 50 -7.50 11.51 4.77
N THR A 51 -8.50 10.96 4.07
CA THR A 51 -8.66 9.51 3.91
C THR A 51 -8.30 9.06 2.51
N LEU A 52 -8.00 7.77 2.34
CA LEU A 52 -7.77 7.19 1.01
C LEU A 52 -8.98 7.39 0.10
N ALA A 53 -10.20 7.39 0.63
CA ALA A 53 -11.39 7.64 -0.17
C ALA A 53 -11.41 9.06 -0.73
N ALA A 54 -11.00 10.08 0.04
CA ALA A 54 -10.90 11.45 -0.45
C ALA A 54 -9.77 11.63 -1.46
N PHE A 55 -8.66 10.91 -1.30
CA PHE A 55 -7.55 10.94 -2.27
C PHE A 55 -7.88 10.19 -3.56
N ASP A 56 -8.50 9.01 -3.48
CA ASP A 56 -9.01 8.27 -4.64
C ASP A 56 -10.03 9.11 -5.41
N GLN A 57 -10.91 9.82 -4.69
CA GLN A 57 -11.87 10.72 -5.29
C GLN A 57 -11.20 11.92 -5.97
N ALA A 58 -10.17 12.52 -5.36
CA ALA A 58 -9.38 13.58 -6.00
C ALA A 58 -8.71 13.11 -7.31
N VAL A 59 -8.18 11.89 -7.34
CA VAL A 59 -7.65 11.27 -8.57
C VAL A 59 -8.76 11.08 -9.60
N ALA A 60 -9.94 10.62 -9.18
CA ALA A 60 -11.10 10.42 -10.05
C ALA A 60 -11.66 11.74 -10.61
N ASP A 61 -11.57 12.82 -9.84
CA ASP A 61 -11.96 14.18 -10.23
C ASP A 61 -10.87 14.88 -11.06
N HIS A 62 -9.79 14.17 -11.37
CA HIS A 62 -8.67 14.64 -12.17
C HIS A 62 -8.00 15.87 -11.55
N ALA A 63 -7.84 15.91 -10.22
CA ALA A 63 -7.03 16.93 -9.58
C ALA A 63 -5.55 16.79 -9.99
N ASP A 64 -4.86 17.92 -10.10
CA ASP A 64 -3.42 17.98 -10.41
C ASP A 64 -2.58 17.67 -9.18
N ARG A 65 -3.00 18.17 -8.01
CA ARG A 65 -2.42 17.88 -6.70
C ARG A 65 -3.50 17.55 -5.67
N VAL A 66 -3.13 16.79 -4.64
CA VAL A 66 -3.89 16.69 -3.39
C VAL A 66 -3.19 17.56 -2.35
N GLY A 67 -3.94 18.47 -1.72
CA GLY A 67 -3.51 19.16 -0.51
C GLY A 67 -3.67 18.23 0.70
N LEU A 68 -2.70 18.17 1.60
CA LEU A 68 -2.79 17.39 2.83
C LEU A 68 -2.07 18.09 3.99
N ASP A 69 -2.49 17.80 5.22
CA ASP A 69 -1.99 18.47 6.43
C ASP A 69 -1.24 17.48 7.31
N VAL A 70 0.00 17.79 7.71
CA VAL A 70 0.84 16.88 8.49
C VAL A 70 1.06 17.38 9.92
N ARG A 71 0.91 16.46 10.88
CA ARG A 71 1.21 16.61 12.31
C ARG A 71 1.96 15.39 12.82
N LEU A 72 2.60 15.48 14.00
CA LEU A 72 3.25 14.33 14.63
C LEU A 72 2.42 13.73 15.77
N THR A 73 2.39 12.41 15.81
CA THR A 73 1.96 11.60 16.95
C THR A 73 2.97 11.66 18.11
N ALA A 74 2.59 11.18 19.30
CA ALA A 74 3.44 11.17 20.50
C ALA A 74 4.78 10.43 20.31
N ASP A 75 4.79 9.41 19.47
CA ASP A 75 5.98 8.62 19.10
C ASP A 75 6.68 9.14 17.83
N GLY A 76 6.35 10.36 17.40
CA GLY A 76 7.07 11.10 16.36
C GLY A 76 6.73 10.67 14.93
N VAL A 77 5.62 9.96 14.70
CA VAL A 77 5.22 9.53 13.36
C VAL A 77 4.35 10.61 12.69
N PRO A 78 4.67 11.05 11.45
CA PRO A 78 3.84 11.99 10.69
C PRO A 78 2.52 11.35 10.28
N VAL A 79 1.41 11.99 10.66
CA VAL A 79 0.04 11.62 10.32
C VAL A 79 -0.67 12.76 9.62
N VAL A 80 -1.65 12.42 8.77
CA VAL A 80 -2.43 13.42 8.01
C VAL A 80 -3.70 13.81 8.75
N VAL A 81 -3.67 14.99 9.38
CA VAL A 81 -4.75 15.56 10.19
C VAL A 81 -4.66 17.09 10.14
N HIS A 82 -5.75 17.75 9.77
CA HIS A 82 -5.79 19.21 9.71
C HIS A 82 -5.72 19.87 11.10
N ASP A 83 -6.63 19.48 11.99
CA ASP A 83 -6.82 20.10 13.29
C ASP A 83 -5.70 19.70 14.27
N ALA A 84 -5.43 20.54 15.26
CA ALA A 84 -4.54 20.17 16.35
C ALA A 84 -5.11 19.03 17.22
N ASP A 85 -6.42 18.80 17.14
CA ASP A 85 -7.20 17.89 17.95
C ASP A 85 -7.91 16.84 17.06
N LEU A 86 -8.03 15.60 17.54
CA LEU A 86 -8.62 14.48 16.79
C LEU A 86 -10.16 14.43 16.83
N ALA A 87 -10.82 15.21 17.68
CA ALA A 87 -12.24 15.04 18.00
C ALA A 87 -13.20 15.30 16.84
N ARG A 88 -12.91 16.29 15.97
CA ARG A 88 -13.83 16.63 14.86
C ARG A 88 -13.94 15.53 13.82
N THR A 89 -12.83 14.90 13.48
CA THR A 89 -12.72 13.98 12.33
C THR A 89 -12.52 12.53 12.75
N THR A 90 -12.67 12.21 14.04
CA THR A 90 -12.55 10.84 14.53
C THR A 90 -13.50 10.53 15.67
N ASP A 91 -13.55 9.25 16.08
CA ASP A 91 -14.28 8.79 17.27
C ASP A 91 -13.41 8.76 18.55
N VAL A 92 -12.37 9.59 18.63
CA VAL A 92 -11.39 9.60 19.73
C VAL A 92 -12.04 9.73 21.11
N GLU A 93 -13.08 10.56 21.24
CA GLU A 93 -13.77 10.80 22.51
C GLU A 93 -14.41 9.53 23.09
N GLN A 94 -14.72 8.57 22.22
CA GLN A 94 -15.36 7.31 22.57
C GLN A 94 -14.32 6.21 22.88
N LYS A 95 -13.09 6.34 22.38
CA LYS A 95 -12.09 5.26 22.37
C LYS A 95 -10.88 5.50 23.25
N LEU A 96 -10.44 6.75 23.39
CA LEU A 96 -9.20 7.10 24.08
C LEU A 96 -9.48 8.06 25.24
N PRO A 97 -8.71 7.96 26.34
CA PRO A 97 -8.82 8.92 27.43
C PRO A 97 -8.40 10.31 26.96
N GLY A 98 -9.16 11.35 27.33
CA GLY A 98 -8.81 12.74 27.06
C GLY A 98 -7.55 13.17 27.83
N ALA A 99 -6.73 13.99 27.20
CA ALA A 99 -5.46 14.51 27.71
C ALA A 99 -5.51 16.05 27.89
N GLY A 100 -6.61 16.56 28.48
CA GLY A 100 -6.92 18.00 28.46
C GLY A 100 -7.50 18.49 27.12
N GLY A 101 -8.09 17.56 26.36
CA GLY A 101 -8.44 17.64 24.94
C GLY A 101 -8.07 16.32 24.27
N TYR A 102 -8.01 16.29 22.96
CA TYR A 102 -7.52 15.17 22.17
C TYR A 102 -6.42 15.60 21.17
N PRO A 103 -5.35 16.30 21.63
CA PRO A 103 -4.30 16.76 20.75
C PRO A 103 -3.55 15.59 20.11
N VAL A 104 -3.16 15.73 18.84
CA VAL A 104 -2.51 14.65 18.07
C VAL A 104 -1.24 14.15 18.76
N GLU A 105 -0.42 15.05 19.31
CA GLU A 105 0.83 14.74 20.01
C GLU A 105 0.67 13.99 21.34
N ALA A 106 -0.54 13.85 21.88
CA ALA A 106 -0.76 13.09 23.11
C ALA A 106 -0.92 11.58 22.87
N TYR A 107 -1.09 11.15 21.61
CA TYR A 107 -1.39 9.76 21.27
C TYR A 107 -0.33 9.17 20.35
N THR A 108 0.08 7.94 20.65
CA THR A 108 0.98 7.16 19.77
C THR A 108 0.26 6.77 18.48
N LEU A 109 1.02 6.50 17.42
CA LEU A 109 0.46 5.99 16.17
C LEU A 109 -0.43 4.76 16.40
N ALA A 110 0.00 3.84 17.26
CA ALA A 110 -0.76 2.62 17.56
C ALA A 110 -2.15 2.94 18.13
N GLN A 111 -2.27 3.99 18.95
CA GLN A 111 -3.55 4.46 19.46
C GLN A 111 -4.36 5.19 18.39
N VAL A 112 -3.75 6.13 17.67
CA VAL A 112 -4.40 6.89 16.58
C VAL A 112 -4.96 5.97 15.50
N LYS A 113 -4.28 4.86 15.18
CA LYS A 113 -4.73 3.86 14.20
C LYS A 113 -5.95 3.05 14.64
N THR A 114 -6.36 3.12 15.90
CA THR A 114 -7.61 2.48 16.37
C THR A 114 -8.86 3.30 16.08
N LEU A 115 -8.68 4.58 15.74
CA LEU A 115 -9.76 5.52 15.54
C LEU A 115 -10.44 5.32 14.19
N ASP A 116 -11.76 5.50 14.17
CA ASP A 116 -12.55 5.65 12.95
C ASP A 116 -12.42 7.10 12.48
N ALA A 117 -11.95 7.31 11.24
CA ALA A 117 -11.75 8.64 10.66
C ALA A 117 -12.77 9.00 9.55
N GLY A 118 -13.88 8.27 9.45
CA GLY A 118 -14.85 8.48 8.37
C GLY A 118 -16.32 8.43 8.77
N SER A 119 -16.67 7.80 9.90
CA SER A 119 -18.08 7.74 10.35
C SER A 119 -18.67 9.10 10.74
N TRP A 120 -17.83 10.09 11.04
CA TRP A 120 -18.26 11.48 11.27
C TRP A 120 -18.79 12.16 10.00
N TYR A 121 -18.40 11.66 8.83
CA TYR A 121 -18.69 12.30 7.56
C TYR A 121 -20.19 12.25 7.23
N PRO A 122 -20.84 13.38 6.93
CA PRO A 122 -22.30 13.44 6.71
C PRO A 122 -22.80 12.52 5.60
N GLY A 123 -21.99 12.27 4.56
CA GLY A 123 -22.35 11.37 3.46
C GLY A 123 -22.44 9.89 3.84
N GLY A 124 -21.87 9.49 4.99
CA GLY A 124 -21.88 8.12 5.50
C GLY A 124 -21.12 7.12 4.61
N GLY A 125 -21.04 5.85 5.05
CA GLY A 125 -20.45 4.76 4.25
C GLY A 125 -18.92 4.60 4.36
N TYR A 126 -18.25 5.37 5.23
CA TYR A 126 -16.79 5.37 5.38
C TYR A 126 -16.30 4.77 6.72
N THR A 127 -16.94 3.71 7.22
CA THR A 127 -16.63 3.10 8.53
C THR A 127 -15.24 2.43 8.61
N ASP A 128 -14.62 2.18 7.46
CA ASP A 128 -13.28 1.59 7.37
C ASP A 128 -12.17 2.65 7.24
N ALA A 129 -12.52 3.94 7.19
CA ALA A 129 -11.54 5.01 7.13
C ALA A 129 -10.73 5.11 8.42
N ARG A 130 -9.44 5.37 8.29
CA ARG A 130 -8.48 5.52 9.39
C ARG A 130 -7.63 6.75 9.13
N VAL A 131 -7.09 7.33 10.20
CA VAL A 131 -6.03 8.34 10.09
C VAL A 131 -4.83 7.70 9.38
N LEU A 132 -4.32 8.34 8.33
CA LEU A 132 -3.19 7.84 7.54
C LEU A 132 -1.87 8.44 8.05
N THR A 133 -0.77 7.72 7.86
CA THR A 133 0.58 8.30 7.97
C THR A 133 0.98 8.95 6.66
N LEU A 134 1.94 9.89 6.70
CA LEU A 134 2.50 10.45 5.47
C LEU A 134 3.10 9.36 4.56
N ASP A 135 3.82 8.41 5.16
CA ASP A 135 4.41 7.24 4.47
C ASP A 135 3.35 6.40 3.72
N GLU A 136 2.19 6.17 4.34
CA GLU A 136 1.08 5.47 3.68
C GLU A 136 0.51 6.29 2.52
N VAL A 137 0.36 7.61 2.67
CA VAL A 137 -0.14 8.46 1.58
C VAL A 137 0.81 8.45 0.39
N LEU A 138 2.11 8.64 0.63
CA LEU A 138 3.13 8.62 -0.42
C LEU A 138 3.17 7.24 -1.11
N THR A 139 3.07 6.17 -0.34
CA THR A 139 3.04 4.79 -0.87
C THR A 139 1.82 4.54 -1.75
N GLU A 140 0.62 4.90 -1.28
CA GLU A 140 -0.62 4.60 -1.99
C GLU A 140 -0.78 5.45 -3.26
N LEU A 141 -0.28 6.70 -3.26
CA LEU A 141 -0.39 7.61 -4.40
C LEU A 141 0.81 7.55 -5.37
N ALA A 142 1.89 6.83 -5.03
CA ALA A 142 3.12 6.77 -5.84
C ALA A 142 2.88 6.35 -7.29
N GLY A 143 1.93 5.44 -7.52
CA GLY A 143 1.57 4.93 -8.85
C GLY A 143 0.66 5.86 -9.67
N SER A 144 0.13 6.92 -9.07
CA SER A 144 -0.72 7.89 -9.74
C SER A 144 0.10 9.04 -10.33
N ARG A 145 -0.50 9.83 -11.22
CA ARG A 145 0.11 11.09 -11.70
C ARG A 145 -0.19 12.29 -10.80
N ILE A 146 -0.89 12.09 -9.69
CA ILE A 146 -1.22 13.20 -8.81
C ILE A 146 0.05 13.73 -8.15
N GLY A 147 0.12 15.05 -8.02
CA GLY A 147 1.10 15.68 -7.16
C GLY A 147 0.58 15.85 -5.74
N LEU A 148 1.43 16.36 -4.85
CA LEU A 148 1.07 16.63 -3.46
C LEU A 148 1.46 18.05 -3.08
N THR A 149 0.55 18.70 -2.35
CA THR A 149 0.81 19.93 -1.60
C THR A 149 0.73 19.54 -0.12
N LEU A 150 1.87 19.49 0.56
CA LEU A 150 1.99 19.02 1.94
C LEU A 150 2.12 20.21 2.88
N GLU A 151 1.07 20.53 3.62
CA GLU A 151 1.12 21.55 4.66
C GLU A 151 1.70 20.98 5.96
N VAL A 152 2.77 21.59 6.48
CA VAL A 152 3.26 21.33 7.83
C VAL A 152 2.54 22.25 8.82
N LYS A 153 1.68 21.68 9.67
CA LYS A 153 0.89 22.42 10.65
C LYS A 153 1.69 22.69 11.94
N ASN A 154 1.70 23.95 12.38
CA ASN A 154 2.23 24.39 13.67
C ASN A 154 3.62 23.80 14.01
N PRO A 155 4.63 23.95 13.15
CA PRO A 155 5.90 23.24 13.28
C PRO A 155 6.62 23.49 14.62
N ALA A 156 6.42 24.66 15.24
CA ALA A 156 6.98 24.99 16.55
C ALA A 156 6.57 24.01 17.66
N VAL A 157 5.37 23.43 17.61
CA VAL A 157 4.91 22.40 18.57
C VAL A 157 5.74 21.12 18.46
N TYR A 158 6.25 20.85 17.26
CA TYR A 158 6.91 19.60 16.91
C TYR A 158 8.42 19.80 16.69
N GLY A 159 9.05 20.73 17.40
CA GLY A 159 10.50 20.93 17.35
C GLY A 159 11.02 21.63 16.07
N GLY A 160 10.14 22.24 15.28
CA GLY A 160 10.51 23.03 14.10
C GLY A 160 11.27 22.23 13.05
N VAL A 161 12.31 22.83 12.46
CA VAL A 161 13.14 22.24 11.40
C VAL A 161 13.78 20.92 11.86
N GLY A 162 14.31 20.86 13.09
CA GLY A 162 14.98 19.67 13.62
C GLY A 162 14.04 18.56 14.09
N GLY A 163 12.76 18.86 14.26
CA GLY A 163 11.72 17.88 14.61
C GLY A 163 10.90 17.50 13.38
N ILE A 164 9.65 17.99 13.28
CA ILE A 164 8.75 17.67 12.16
C ILE A 164 9.36 17.93 10.78
N GLY A 165 10.17 18.97 10.62
CA GLY A 165 10.87 19.23 9.36
C GLY A 165 11.79 18.08 8.96
N ALA A 166 12.66 17.65 9.87
CA ALA A 166 13.56 16.52 9.68
C ALA A 166 12.80 15.19 9.51
N THR A 167 11.73 14.97 10.26
CA THR A 167 10.91 13.75 10.15
C THR A 167 10.18 13.67 8.81
N VAL A 168 9.57 14.76 8.34
CA VAL A 168 8.94 14.84 7.01
C VAL A 168 10.00 14.61 5.93
N LYS A 169 11.16 15.28 6.02
CA LYS A 169 12.26 15.07 5.07
C LYS A 169 12.73 13.62 5.04
N GLN A 170 12.88 12.97 6.20
CA GLN A 170 13.27 11.57 6.28
C GLN A 170 12.26 10.65 5.58
N VAL A 171 10.96 10.91 5.74
CA VAL A 171 9.92 10.16 5.03
C VAL A 171 10.02 10.42 3.52
N LEU A 172 10.17 11.68 3.08
CA LEU A 172 10.32 12.02 1.66
C LEU A 172 11.57 11.38 1.04
N ASP A 173 12.68 11.28 1.76
CA ASP A 173 13.92 10.63 1.28
C ASP A 173 13.76 9.12 1.08
N ALA A 174 12.85 8.49 1.82
CA ALA A 174 12.48 7.09 1.59
C ALA A 174 11.60 6.90 0.34
N HIS A 175 11.15 8.00 -0.27
CA HIS A 175 10.18 8.07 -1.37
C HIS A 175 10.72 8.87 -2.58
N PRO A 176 11.88 8.50 -3.15
CA PRO A 176 12.57 9.28 -4.19
C PRO A 176 11.74 9.47 -5.48
N GLU A 177 10.73 8.65 -5.73
CA GLU A 177 9.78 8.80 -6.84
C GLU A 177 8.95 10.09 -6.77
N TRP A 178 8.88 10.74 -5.60
CA TRP A 178 8.19 12.01 -5.39
C TRP A 178 9.09 13.23 -5.65
N SER A 179 10.40 13.02 -5.77
CA SER A 179 11.37 14.06 -6.16
C SER A 179 11.43 14.27 -7.67
N VAL A 180 10.78 13.41 -8.46
CA VAL A 180 10.71 13.55 -9.93
C VAL A 180 9.67 14.60 -10.31
N GLY A 181 10.08 15.63 -11.04
CA GLY A 181 9.18 16.67 -11.54
C GLY A 181 8.07 16.17 -12.48
N ARG A 182 7.04 16.99 -12.63
CA ARG A 182 5.91 16.76 -13.54
C ARG A 182 6.30 17.08 -14.99
N ALA A 183 5.47 16.66 -15.93
CA ALA A 183 5.70 16.87 -17.36
C ALA A 183 5.74 18.35 -17.76
N ASP A 184 5.09 19.22 -16.98
CA ASP A 184 5.09 20.68 -17.17
C ASP A 184 6.30 21.37 -16.48
N GLY A 185 7.24 20.60 -15.93
CA GLY A 185 8.42 21.10 -15.24
C GLY A 185 8.18 21.51 -13.78
N SER A 186 6.93 21.48 -13.30
CA SER A 186 6.61 21.78 -11.90
C SER A 186 6.99 20.63 -10.97
N PRO A 187 7.26 20.88 -9.68
CA PRO A 187 7.50 19.82 -8.71
C PRO A 187 6.29 18.90 -8.58
N ARG A 188 6.52 17.58 -8.45
CA ARG A 188 5.44 16.64 -8.15
C ARG A 188 4.98 16.75 -6.71
N LEU A 189 5.87 17.10 -5.80
CA LEU A 189 5.55 17.35 -4.40
C LEU A 189 6.11 18.71 -4.00
N VAL A 190 5.29 19.47 -3.28
CA VAL A 190 5.70 20.71 -2.62
C VAL A 190 5.35 20.65 -1.14
N VAL A 191 6.13 21.33 -0.31
CA VAL A 191 5.87 21.51 1.12
C VAL A 191 5.50 22.96 1.39
N GLU A 192 4.44 23.18 2.14
CA GLU A 192 3.94 24.51 2.49
C GLU A 192 3.70 24.66 3.99
N SER A 193 3.61 25.90 4.46
CA SER A 193 3.27 26.22 5.85
C SER A 193 2.92 27.71 6.00
N PHE A 194 2.06 28.03 6.95
CA PHE A 194 1.84 29.41 7.42
C PHE A 194 3.05 29.97 8.20
N ASP A 195 3.94 29.11 8.69
CA ASP A 195 5.15 29.54 9.41
C ASP A 195 6.29 29.75 8.41
N TRP A 196 6.42 30.97 7.91
CA TRP A 196 7.45 31.31 6.91
C TRP A 196 8.87 31.25 7.47
N ALA A 197 9.07 31.50 8.77
CA ALA A 197 10.38 31.36 9.39
C ALA A 197 10.83 29.90 9.45
N PHE A 198 9.89 28.97 9.66
CA PHE A 198 10.13 27.55 9.52
C PHE A 198 10.51 27.17 8.07
N LEU A 199 9.81 27.72 7.06
CA LEU A 199 10.15 27.47 5.65
C LEU A 199 11.52 28.05 5.27
N ASP A 200 11.89 29.23 5.77
CA ASP A 200 13.22 29.80 5.60
C ASP A 200 14.30 28.86 6.18
N GLY A 201 14.05 28.29 7.36
CA GLY A 201 14.93 27.31 7.99
C GLY A 201 15.00 25.97 7.25
N LEU A 202 13.87 25.50 6.70
CA LEU A 202 13.84 24.32 5.84
C LEU A 202 14.63 24.54 4.55
N HIS A 203 14.46 25.68 3.89
CA HIS A 203 15.22 26.00 2.68
C HIS A 203 16.73 26.04 2.96
N ALA A 204 17.14 26.66 4.07
CA ALA A 204 18.54 26.71 4.48
C ALA A 204 19.14 25.33 4.78
N THR A 205 18.33 24.39 5.30
CA THR A 205 18.77 23.05 5.71
C THR A 205 18.67 22.03 4.57
N TYR A 206 17.64 22.14 3.75
CA TYR A 206 17.28 21.23 2.66
C TYR A 206 16.92 22.04 1.41
N PRO A 207 17.90 22.63 0.70
CA PRO A 207 17.64 23.57 -0.39
C PRO A 207 16.93 22.96 -1.61
N ASP A 208 16.98 21.63 -1.77
CA ASP A 208 16.33 20.91 -2.87
C ASP A 208 14.85 20.62 -2.63
N LEU A 209 14.34 20.86 -1.41
CA LEU A 209 12.92 20.68 -1.08
C LEU A 209 12.10 21.76 -1.79
N PRO A 210 11.11 21.40 -2.64
CA PRO A 210 10.25 22.39 -3.25
C PRO A 210 9.30 22.98 -2.19
N LEU A 211 9.37 24.29 -1.97
CA LEU A 211 8.63 24.97 -0.92
C LEU A 211 7.65 26.00 -1.48
N VAL A 212 6.49 26.12 -0.83
CA VAL A 212 5.44 27.12 -1.12
C VAL A 212 5.18 27.96 0.12
N LEU A 213 5.07 29.28 -0.05
CA LEU A 213 4.62 30.16 1.03
C LEU A 213 3.10 30.17 1.08
N LEU A 214 2.52 29.67 2.16
CA LEU A 214 1.09 29.70 2.41
C LEU A 214 0.76 30.88 3.33
N GLY A 215 -0.24 31.69 3.02
CA GLY A 215 -0.62 32.81 3.87
C GLY A 215 -1.96 33.44 3.52
N ASP A 216 -2.37 34.43 4.32
CA ASP A 216 -3.63 35.14 4.06
C ASP A 216 -3.52 36.05 2.83
N THR A 217 -2.41 36.77 2.62
CA THR A 217 -2.27 37.74 1.52
C THR A 217 -0.92 37.65 0.83
N VAL A 218 -0.91 37.80 -0.50
CA VAL A 218 0.33 37.85 -1.32
C VAL A 218 1.19 39.06 -0.96
N GLY A 219 0.55 40.20 -0.61
CA GLY A 219 1.24 41.47 -0.35
C GLY A 219 2.07 41.50 0.94
N ALA A 220 1.86 40.55 1.85
CA ALA A 220 2.65 40.43 3.08
C ALA A 220 4.01 39.76 2.86
N VAL A 221 4.24 39.15 1.68
CA VAL A 221 5.49 38.43 1.40
C VAL A 221 6.60 39.43 1.06
N ASP A 222 7.63 39.47 1.92
CA ASP A 222 8.92 40.09 1.58
C ASP A 222 9.70 39.15 0.65
N LEU A 223 9.60 39.41 -0.65
CA LEU A 223 10.24 38.64 -1.71
C LEU A 223 11.74 38.92 -1.83
N ASP A 224 12.18 40.12 -1.44
CA ASP A 224 13.60 40.48 -1.47
C ASP A 224 14.37 39.66 -0.42
N ALA A 225 13.73 39.40 0.72
CA ALA A 225 14.26 38.50 1.75
C ALA A 225 14.21 37.01 1.37
N ARG A 226 13.43 36.63 0.34
CA ARG A 226 13.16 35.22 -0.02
C ARG A 226 13.30 34.94 -1.52
N PRO A 227 14.51 35.11 -2.11
CA PRO A 227 14.75 34.91 -3.54
C PRO A 227 14.59 33.46 -4.01
N TRP A 228 14.45 32.51 -3.08
CA TRP A 228 14.22 31.08 -3.35
C TRP A 228 12.76 30.76 -3.69
N VAL A 229 11.82 31.64 -3.34
CA VAL A 229 10.38 31.40 -3.50
C VAL A 229 10.04 31.29 -4.98
N ARG A 230 9.26 30.25 -5.32
CA ARG A 230 8.75 30.01 -6.67
C ARG A 230 7.23 29.95 -6.71
N GLU A 231 6.57 29.75 -5.57
CA GLU A 231 5.12 29.65 -5.48
C GLU A 231 4.61 30.24 -4.15
N ILE A 232 3.46 30.92 -4.21
CA ILE A 232 2.76 31.52 -3.07
C ILE A 232 1.27 31.21 -3.18
N ASP A 233 0.70 30.69 -2.11
CA ASP A 233 -0.72 30.36 -2.02
C ASP A 233 -1.41 31.29 -1.03
N ALA A 234 -2.33 32.12 -1.53
CA ALA A 234 -3.03 33.13 -0.76
C ALA A 234 -4.52 32.86 -0.62
N ARG A 235 -5.16 33.43 0.40
CA ARG A 235 -6.60 33.25 0.59
C ARG A 235 -7.39 33.89 -0.55
N HIS A 236 -8.37 33.17 -1.09
CA HIS A 236 -9.06 33.52 -2.35
C HIS A 236 -9.76 34.88 -2.36
N ASP A 237 -10.29 35.31 -1.21
CA ASP A 237 -10.96 36.60 -1.02
C ASP A 237 -9.99 37.79 -0.94
N THR A 238 -8.68 37.54 -0.82
CA THR A 238 -7.64 38.58 -0.77
C THR A 238 -6.88 38.72 -2.08
N LEU A 239 -7.09 37.80 -3.02
CA LEU A 239 -6.40 37.76 -4.28
C LEU A 239 -6.89 38.89 -5.19
N THR A 240 -5.97 39.62 -5.82
CA THR A 240 -6.30 40.64 -6.83
C THR A 240 -5.49 40.42 -8.10
N SER A 241 -6.00 40.90 -9.24
CA SER A 241 -5.27 40.82 -10.51
C SER A 241 -3.93 41.56 -10.42
N ALA A 242 -3.87 42.66 -9.67
CA ALA A 242 -2.63 43.42 -9.46
C ALA A 242 -1.55 42.59 -8.74
N THR A 243 -1.93 41.89 -7.66
CA THR A 243 -1.00 41.02 -6.92
C THR A 243 -0.55 39.82 -7.75
N VAL A 244 -1.47 39.20 -8.49
CA VAL A 244 -1.14 38.05 -9.38
C VAL A 244 -0.18 38.48 -10.48
N GLN A 245 -0.45 39.58 -11.18
CA GLN A 245 0.40 40.05 -12.27
C GLN A 245 1.77 40.50 -11.77
N LYS A 246 1.85 41.15 -10.60
CA LYS A 246 3.12 41.53 -9.99
C LYS A 246 3.99 40.31 -9.71
N ALA A 247 3.44 39.28 -9.04
CA ALA A 247 4.16 38.06 -8.73
C ALA A 247 4.58 37.28 -9.99
N ARG A 248 3.70 37.19 -10.99
CA ARG A 248 4.03 36.60 -12.31
C ARG A 248 5.17 37.32 -13.00
N GLY A 249 5.21 38.65 -12.95
CA GLY A 249 6.32 39.46 -13.48
C GLY A 249 7.67 39.16 -12.82
N LEU A 250 7.66 38.52 -11.64
CA LEU A 250 8.85 38.05 -10.92
C LEU A 250 9.12 36.54 -11.13
N GLY A 251 8.34 35.87 -11.98
CA GLY A 251 8.45 34.43 -12.22
C GLY A 251 7.89 33.57 -11.09
N ILE A 252 7.01 34.12 -10.24
CA ILE A 252 6.41 33.42 -9.10
C ILE A 252 5.00 32.94 -9.46
N PHE A 253 4.74 31.66 -9.20
CA PHE A 253 3.41 31.06 -9.30
C PHE A 253 2.54 31.55 -8.14
N VAL A 254 1.29 31.93 -8.42
CA VAL A 254 0.34 32.35 -7.39
C VAL A 254 -0.85 31.41 -7.39
N GLY A 255 -0.95 30.56 -6.39
CA GLY A 255 -2.13 29.75 -6.13
C GLY A 255 -3.08 30.42 -5.14
N THR A 256 -4.21 29.78 -4.89
CA THR A 256 -5.19 30.29 -3.94
C THR A 256 -6.02 29.23 -3.24
N TRP A 257 -6.46 29.52 -2.01
CA TRP A 257 -7.22 28.60 -1.16
C TRP A 257 -8.27 29.34 -0.29
N THR A 258 -9.29 28.69 0.26
CA THR A 258 -10.01 27.58 -0.35
C THR A 258 -11.23 28.19 -1.04
N ALA A 259 -11.33 28.07 -2.36
CA ALA A 259 -12.47 28.54 -3.13
C ALA A 259 -13.40 27.36 -3.43
N ASN A 260 -14.69 27.46 -3.11
CA ASN A 260 -15.62 26.34 -3.21
C ASN A 260 -16.85 26.68 -4.07
N GLY A 261 -17.37 27.91 -3.97
CA GLY A 261 -18.49 28.33 -4.80
C GLY A 261 -18.09 28.50 -6.26
N THR A 262 -18.99 28.21 -7.20
CA THR A 262 -18.76 28.43 -8.64
C THR A 262 -18.30 29.86 -8.95
N ALA A 263 -18.85 30.86 -8.26
CA ALA A 263 -18.46 32.26 -8.43
C ALA A 263 -17.03 32.54 -7.91
N GLU A 264 -16.65 31.94 -6.78
CA GLU A 264 -15.31 32.07 -6.19
C GLU A 264 -14.26 31.38 -7.08
N LEU A 265 -14.57 30.17 -7.55
CA LEU A 265 -13.73 29.41 -8.48
C LEU A 265 -13.53 30.17 -9.78
N GLN A 266 -14.62 30.69 -10.36
CA GLN A 266 -14.56 31.53 -11.56
C GLN A 266 -13.72 32.78 -11.31
N HIS A 267 -13.94 33.44 -10.18
CA HIS A 267 -13.21 34.66 -9.83
C HIS A 267 -11.71 34.40 -9.72
N ALA A 268 -11.30 33.34 -9.01
CA ALA A 268 -9.90 32.94 -8.90
C ALA A 268 -9.25 32.67 -10.28
N VAL A 269 -9.98 31.98 -11.17
CA VAL A 269 -9.55 31.71 -12.55
C VAL A 269 -9.43 33.00 -13.38
N ASP A 270 -10.35 33.95 -13.21
CA ASP A 270 -10.34 35.24 -13.91
C ASP A 270 -9.23 36.18 -13.42
N LEU A 271 -8.90 36.11 -12.13
CA LEU A 271 -7.76 36.82 -11.54
C LEU A 271 -6.41 36.28 -12.04
N GLY A 272 -6.40 35.08 -12.61
CA GLY A 272 -5.20 34.42 -13.12
C GLY A 272 -4.45 33.60 -12.07
N ALA A 273 -5.15 32.99 -11.10
CA ALA A 273 -4.52 32.01 -10.22
C ALA A 273 -3.88 30.88 -11.05
N ALA A 274 -2.65 30.49 -10.71
CA ALA A 274 -1.93 29.38 -11.32
C ALA A 274 -2.36 28.03 -10.75
N GLY A 275 -2.85 28.02 -9.50
CA GLY A 275 -3.46 26.86 -8.85
C GLY A 275 -4.64 27.31 -7.99
N VAL A 276 -5.66 26.47 -7.88
CA VAL A 276 -6.82 26.73 -7.02
C VAL A 276 -7.07 25.49 -6.17
N THR A 277 -6.95 25.68 -4.87
CA THR A 277 -7.27 24.72 -3.82
C THR A 277 -8.76 24.80 -3.50
N THR A 278 -9.44 23.67 -3.61
CA THR A 278 -10.90 23.57 -3.49
C THR A 278 -11.31 22.23 -2.89
N ASP A 279 -12.41 22.23 -2.14
CA ASP A 279 -13.08 21.02 -1.67
C ASP A 279 -13.84 20.30 -2.80
N GLN A 280 -14.06 20.98 -3.94
CA GLN A 280 -14.84 20.53 -5.09
C GLN A 280 -13.99 20.49 -6.38
N PRO A 281 -12.98 19.60 -6.45
CA PRO A 281 -12.07 19.55 -7.59
C PRO A 281 -12.77 19.25 -8.92
N ASP A 282 -13.86 18.48 -8.91
CA ASP A 282 -14.66 18.17 -10.10
C ASP A 282 -15.39 19.40 -10.67
N LEU A 283 -15.89 20.28 -9.79
CA LEU A 283 -16.57 21.52 -10.18
C LEU A 283 -15.59 22.45 -10.88
N LEU A 284 -14.42 22.68 -10.28
CA LEU A 284 -13.38 23.49 -10.89
C LEU A 284 -12.89 22.87 -12.21
N ARG A 285 -12.69 21.55 -12.24
CA ARG A 285 -12.29 20.86 -13.47
C ARG A 285 -13.33 21.04 -14.58
N THR A 286 -14.61 20.94 -14.26
CA THR A 286 -15.72 21.15 -15.21
C THR A 286 -15.73 22.58 -15.75
N LEU A 287 -15.52 23.57 -14.88
CA LEU A 287 -15.44 24.98 -15.24
C LEU A 287 -14.30 25.26 -16.24
N LEU A 288 -13.12 24.72 -15.98
CA LEU A 288 -11.95 24.87 -16.85
C LEU A 288 -12.15 24.23 -18.23
N VAL A 289 -12.76 23.04 -18.28
CA VAL A 289 -13.09 22.35 -19.53
C VAL A 289 -14.11 23.16 -20.35
N GLY A 290 -15.16 23.66 -19.72
CA GLY A 290 -16.21 24.46 -20.38
C GLY A 290 -15.69 25.76 -21.01
N GLN A 291 -14.54 26.27 -20.56
CA GLN A 291 -13.91 27.48 -21.07
C GLN A 291 -12.80 27.22 -22.09
N ALA A 292 -12.61 25.97 -22.51
CA ALA A 292 -11.47 25.52 -23.32
C ALA A 292 -10.10 25.90 -22.72
N ARG A 293 -10.06 26.21 -21.41
CA ARG A 293 -8.83 26.41 -20.65
C ARG A 293 -8.32 25.03 -20.26
N THR A 294 -7.75 24.32 -21.23
CA THR A 294 -7.20 22.98 -21.04
C THR A 294 -5.79 23.06 -20.47
N TRP A 295 -5.50 22.29 -19.42
CA TRP A 295 -4.12 22.03 -19.04
C TRP A 295 -3.46 21.13 -20.11
N THR A 296 -2.39 21.60 -20.75
CA THR A 296 -1.71 20.87 -21.85
C THR A 296 -0.51 20.08 -21.35
N GLY A 297 -0.71 18.76 -21.29
CA GLY A 297 0.26 17.79 -21.78
C GLY A 297 -0.07 17.25 -23.18
N ALA A 298 -0.79 18.03 -24.00
CA ALA A 298 -1.43 17.70 -25.29
C ALA A 298 -2.76 16.93 -25.17
N SER A 299 -3.87 17.69 -25.14
CA SER A 299 -5.27 17.33 -25.44
C SER A 299 -5.82 15.97 -24.97
N TRP A 300 -6.97 16.00 -24.28
CA TRP A 300 -7.80 14.82 -24.09
C TRP A 300 -8.22 14.24 -25.46
N PRO A 301 -8.01 12.94 -25.73
CA PRO A 301 -8.68 12.31 -26.86
C PRO A 301 -10.19 12.38 -26.63
N GLU A 302 -10.96 12.69 -27.69
CA GLU A 302 -12.42 12.54 -27.66
C GLU A 302 -12.77 11.18 -27.07
N GLN A 303 -13.67 11.17 -26.07
CA GLN A 303 -14.15 9.94 -25.46
C GLN A 303 -14.79 9.07 -26.55
N PRO A 304 -14.21 7.89 -26.88
CA PRO A 304 -14.75 7.07 -27.94
C PRO A 304 -16.12 6.52 -27.53
N PRO A 305 -17.07 6.37 -28.46
CA PRO A 305 -18.49 6.11 -28.16
C PRO A 305 -18.75 4.75 -27.49
N THR A 306 -17.76 3.85 -27.45
CA THR A 306 -17.88 2.59 -26.71
C THR A 306 -16.51 2.11 -26.24
N VAL A 307 -16.33 2.03 -24.92
CA VAL A 307 -15.11 1.56 -24.28
C VAL A 307 -15.39 0.24 -23.58
N ARG A 308 -14.47 -0.71 -23.72
CA ARG A 308 -14.48 -1.98 -22.99
C ARG A 308 -13.27 -2.01 -22.07
N ALA A 309 -13.40 -2.64 -20.90
CA ALA A 309 -12.25 -2.89 -20.05
C ALA A 309 -12.18 -4.36 -19.65
N ASP A 310 -10.97 -4.90 -19.61
CA ASP A 310 -10.70 -6.24 -19.10
C ASP A 310 -9.97 -6.16 -17.78
N ALA A 311 -10.52 -6.81 -16.75
CA ALA A 311 -9.76 -7.09 -15.53
C ALA A 311 -8.61 -8.04 -15.89
N LEU A 312 -7.39 -7.67 -15.53
CA LEU A 312 -6.22 -8.53 -15.62
C LEU A 312 -5.95 -9.26 -14.31
N ALA A 313 -5.18 -10.35 -14.42
CA ALA A 313 -4.72 -11.09 -13.26
C ALA A 313 -3.91 -10.16 -12.34
N PRO A 314 -4.13 -10.24 -11.01
CA PRO A 314 -3.46 -9.35 -10.06
C PRO A 314 -1.95 -9.52 -10.09
N SER A 315 -1.23 -8.47 -9.68
CA SER A 315 0.21 -8.59 -9.39
C SER A 315 0.45 -9.60 -8.27
N THR A 316 1.54 -10.36 -8.36
CA THR A 316 1.94 -11.37 -7.36
C THR A 316 2.49 -10.75 -6.07
N ALA A 317 2.62 -9.42 -6.00
CA ALA A 317 3.20 -8.69 -4.89
C ALA A 317 2.11 -7.95 -4.09
N GLN A 318 2.15 -8.08 -2.76
CA GLN A 318 1.36 -7.24 -1.87
C GLN A 318 2.14 -6.01 -1.44
N VAL A 319 1.43 -4.90 -1.31
CA VAL A 319 1.83 -3.72 -0.53
C VAL A 319 0.73 -3.52 0.53
N GLY A 320 1.10 -3.41 1.81
CA GLY A 320 0.14 -3.10 2.89
C GLY A 320 -0.99 -4.12 3.14
N GLY A 321 -0.87 -5.38 2.69
CA GLY A 321 -1.94 -6.39 2.84
C GLY A 321 -3.05 -6.31 1.77
N ARG A 322 -2.84 -5.50 0.74
CA ARG A 322 -3.74 -5.31 -0.41
C ARG A 322 -3.19 -6.02 -1.65
N VAL A 323 -4.05 -6.32 -2.62
CA VAL A 323 -3.65 -6.84 -3.94
C VAL A 323 -4.08 -5.85 -4.99
N GLN A 324 -3.22 -5.59 -5.97
CA GLN A 324 -3.57 -4.72 -7.07
C GLN A 324 -4.28 -5.48 -8.18
N VAL A 325 -5.42 -4.95 -8.60
CA VAL A 325 -6.18 -5.40 -9.74
C VAL A 325 -6.05 -4.34 -10.82
N SER A 326 -5.41 -4.70 -11.93
CA SER A 326 -5.32 -3.81 -13.08
C SER A 326 -6.45 -4.10 -14.06
N ALA A 327 -6.88 -3.07 -14.78
CA ALA A 327 -7.84 -3.14 -15.84
C ALA A 327 -7.34 -2.37 -17.07
N ARG A 328 -7.70 -2.87 -18.24
CA ARG A 328 -7.23 -2.31 -19.52
C ARG A 328 -8.41 -1.77 -20.30
N ALA A 329 -8.52 -0.46 -20.47
CA ALA A 329 -9.59 0.14 -21.27
C ALA A 329 -9.18 0.26 -22.75
N VAL A 330 -10.05 -0.20 -23.64
CA VAL A 330 -9.84 -0.19 -25.09
C VAL A 330 -11.13 0.14 -25.86
N THR A 331 -10.99 0.70 -27.06
CA THR A 331 -12.11 0.91 -28.00
C THR A 331 -12.56 -0.41 -28.64
N ALA A 332 -13.63 -0.37 -29.45
CA ALA A 332 -14.02 -1.51 -30.29
C ALA A 332 -12.92 -1.96 -31.27
N ALA A 333 -11.97 -1.09 -31.60
CA ALA A 333 -10.82 -1.37 -32.46
C ALA A 333 -9.55 -1.81 -31.67
N ASP A 334 -9.68 -2.13 -30.37
CA ASP A 334 -8.59 -2.48 -29.44
C ASP A 334 -7.55 -1.36 -29.22
N THR A 335 -7.90 -0.11 -29.56
CA THR A 335 -7.07 1.07 -29.27
C THR A 335 -7.15 1.41 -27.79
N ARG A 336 -6.01 1.65 -27.14
CA ARG A 336 -5.95 2.03 -25.71
C ARG A 336 -6.68 3.34 -25.45
N VAL A 337 -7.55 3.35 -24.44
CA VAL A 337 -8.30 4.54 -24.05
C VAL A 337 -7.71 5.07 -22.75
N PRO A 338 -6.96 6.18 -22.80
CA PRO A 338 -6.46 6.82 -21.60
C PRO A 338 -7.58 7.57 -20.88
N TRP A 339 -7.44 7.70 -19.57
CA TRP A 339 -8.31 8.49 -18.69
C TRP A 339 -9.79 8.09 -18.66
N GLN A 340 -10.10 6.88 -19.11
CA GLN A 340 -11.43 6.30 -18.98
C GLN A 340 -11.64 5.86 -17.53
N THR A 341 -12.73 6.32 -16.90
CA THR A 341 -13.16 5.77 -15.61
C THR A 341 -13.51 4.29 -15.74
N VAL A 342 -12.83 3.46 -14.96
CA VAL A 342 -13.09 2.04 -14.84
C VAL A 342 -13.54 1.73 -13.42
N THR A 343 -14.76 1.23 -13.27
CA THR A 343 -15.32 0.79 -11.99
C THR A 343 -15.04 -0.68 -11.75
N PHE A 344 -14.33 -0.99 -10.67
CA PHE A 344 -14.06 -2.35 -10.25
C PHE A 344 -15.20 -2.83 -9.35
N GLN A 345 -15.67 -4.04 -9.62
CA GLN A 345 -16.66 -4.72 -8.80
C GLN A 345 -16.08 -6.03 -8.29
N SER A 346 -16.38 -6.38 -7.04
CA SER A 346 -16.06 -7.68 -6.47
C SER A 346 -17.32 -8.47 -6.13
N ARG A 347 -17.20 -9.80 -6.11
CA ARG A 347 -18.27 -10.71 -5.70
C ARG A 347 -17.94 -11.37 -4.37
N LEU A 348 -18.67 -10.99 -3.33
CA LEU A 348 -18.63 -11.58 -1.99
C LEU A 348 -20.04 -12.03 -1.62
N GLY A 349 -20.20 -13.28 -1.14
CA GLY A 349 -21.53 -13.83 -0.81
C GLY A 349 -22.49 -13.97 -2.01
N GLY A 350 -21.96 -14.02 -3.23
CA GLY A 350 -22.76 -14.20 -4.46
C GLY A 350 -23.28 -12.91 -5.09
N VAL A 351 -23.10 -11.75 -4.46
CA VAL A 351 -23.56 -10.44 -4.93
C VAL A 351 -22.38 -9.60 -5.43
N TRP A 352 -22.55 -8.92 -6.57
CA TRP A 352 -21.56 -7.97 -7.09
C TRP A 352 -21.71 -6.62 -6.40
N ARG A 353 -20.60 -6.06 -5.90
CA ARG A 353 -20.55 -4.74 -5.30
C ARG A 353 -19.39 -3.96 -5.88
N THR A 354 -19.58 -2.66 -6.09
CA THR A 354 -18.48 -1.75 -6.43
C THR A 354 -17.49 -1.71 -5.26
N VAL A 355 -16.21 -1.85 -5.59
CA VAL A 355 -15.10 -1.83 -4.62
C VAL A 355 -14.14 -0.67 -4.83
N GLY A 356 -14.34 0.09 -5.91
CA GLY A 356 -13.59 1.30 -6.24
C GLY A 356 -13.70 1.61 -7.73
N SER A 357 -13.34 2.81 -8.12
CA SER A 357 -13.22 3.22 -9.52
C SER A 357 -11.91 3.96 -9.69
N ASN A 358 -11.21 3.73 -10.80
CA ASN A 358 -10.02 4.52 -11.16
C ASN A 358 -10.02 4.81 -12.65
N ALA A 359 -9.49 5.98 -13.03
CA ALA A 359 -9.26 6.31 -14.42
C ALA A 359 -8.08 5.52 -14.99
N THR A 360 -8.12 5.19 -16.28
CA THR A 360 -6.95 4.63 -16.95
C THR A 360 -5.83 5.67 -17.09
N ASP A 361 -4.57 5.25 -17.06
CA ASP A 361 -3.40 6.10 -17.32
C ASP A 361 -3.26 6.41 -18.84
N ALA A 362 -2.20 7.12 -19.23
CA ALA A 362 -1.91 7.40 -20.65
C ALA A 362 -1.67 6.13 -21.50
N HIS A 363 -1.50 4.98 -20.87
CA HIS A 363 -1.34 3.68 -21.50
C HIS A 363 -2.61 2.83 -21.35
N GLY A 364 -3.76 3.41 -21.03
CA GLY A 364 -5.04 2.70 -20.95
C GLY A 364 -5.16 1.73 -19.78
N TRP A 365 -4.35 1.87 -18.73
CA TRP A 365 -4.38 1.02 -17.53
C TRP A 365 -5.00 1.73 -16.33
N ALA A 366 -6.05 1.14 -15.75
CA ALA A 366 -6.55 1.53 -14.44
C ALA A 366 -6.10 0.49 -13.43
N LEU A 367 -5.79 0.92 -12.21
CA LEU A 367 -5.27 0.05 -11.16
C LEU A 367 -6.04 0.29 -9.88
N LEU A 368 -6.54 -0.75 -9.23
CA LEU A 368 -7.19 -0.63 -7.93
C LEU A 368 -6.51 -1.53 -6.90
N SER A 369 -6.08 -0.93 -5.81
CA SER A 369 -5.58 -1.64 -4.63
C SER A 369 -6.77 -2.13 -3.82
N LEU A 370 -6.95 -3.43 -3.65
CA LEU A 370 -8.09 -4.02 -2.91
C LEU A 370 -7.64 -4.63 -1.59
N PRO A 371 -8.39 -4.42 -0.48
CA PRO A 371 -8.18 -5.18 0.74
C PRO A 371 -8.70 -6.59 0.49
N VAL A 372 -7.80 -7.57 0.46
CA VAL A 372 -8.17 -8.95 0.18
C VAL A 372 -7.88 -9.81 1.39
N ASN A 373 -8.95 -10.29 2.04
CA ASN A 373 -8.84 -11.29 3.09
C ASN A 373 -8.77 -12.71 2.53
N GLU A 374 -9.36 -12.96 1.34
CA GLU A 374 -9.40 -14.27 0.67
C GLU A 374 -9.46 -14.14 -0.87
N THR A 375 -9.76 -15.23 -1.58
CA THR A 375 -9.99 -15.20 -3.03
C THR A 375 -11.35 -14.54 -3.34
N MET A 376 -11.34 -13.47 -4.13
CA MET A 376 -12.54 -12.79 -4.64
C MET A 376 -12.65 -12.93 -6.15
N ARG A 377 -13.86 -12.80 -6.71
CA ARG A 377 -14.05 -12.58 -8.14
C ARG A 377 -14.14 -11.09 -8.37
N VAL A 378 -13.41 -10.57 -9.34
CA VAL A 378 -13.47 -9.17 -9.76
C VAL A 378 -13.94 -9.10 -11.21
N ARG A 379 -14.63 -8.03 -11.54
CA ARG A 379 -14.92 -7.60 -12.91
C ARG A 379 -14.80 -6.09 -12.96
N VAL A 380 -14.74 -5.54 -14.17
CA VAL A 380 -14.76 -4.10 -14.35
C VAL A 380 -15.93 -3.66 -15.21
N VAL A 381 -16.37 -2.44 -14.97
CA VAL A 381 -17.44 -1.77 -15.69
C VAL A 381 -16.89 -0.45 -16.21
N THR A 382 -17.04 -0.20 -17.51
CA THR A 382 -16.63 1.06 -18.15
C THR A 382 -17.62 1.39 -19.26
N GLY A 383 -18.06 2.64 -19.38
CA GLY A 383 -19.02 3.06 -20.42
C GLY A 383 -20.28 2.18 -20.51
N GLY A 384 -20.75 1.62 -19.39
CA GLY A 384 -21.89 0.69 -19.33
C GLY A 384 -21.60 -0.77 -19.74
N VAL A 385 -20.38 -1.10 -20.19
CA VAL A 385 -19.96 -2.46 -20.57
C VAL A 385 -19.31 -3.18 -19.39
N VAL A 386 -19.70 -4.43 -19.16
CA VAL A 386 -19.20 -5.28 -18.08
C VAL A 386 -18.21 -6.32 -18.60
N SER A 387 -17.04 -6.43 -17.98
CA SER A 387 -16.00 -7.42 -18.33
C SER A 387 -16.36 -8.85 -17.92
N ALA A 388 -15.61 -9.81 -18.44
CA ALA A 388 -15.54 -11.14 -17.85
C ALA A 388 -15.00 -11.09 -16.41
N GLU A 389 -15.43 -12.03 -15.56
CA GLU A 389 -14.91 -12.13 -14.19
C GLU A 389 -13.52 -12.78 -14.14
N ARG A 390 -12.66 -12.27 -13.24
CA ARG A 390 -11.34 -12.83 -12.91
C ARG A 390 -11.28 -13.18 -11.44
N ALA A 391 -10.59 -14.27 -11.10
CA ALA A 391 -10.30 -14.58 -9.70
C ALA A 391 -9.06 -13.80 -9.26
N VAL A 392 -9.19 -13.05 -8.17
CA VAL A 392 -8.10 -12.36 -7.47
C VAL A 392 -7.88 -13.09 -6.17
N THR A 393 -6.69 -13.65 -5.98
CA THR A 393 -6.36 -14.39 -4.76
C THR A 393 -5.52 -13.52 -3.84
N ALA A 394 -6.00 -13.30 -2.62
CA ALA A 394 -5.21 -12.71 -1.54
C ALA A 394 -3.88 -13.47 -1.38
N VAL A 395 -2.79 -12.71 -1.37
CA VAL A 395 -1.49 -13.12 -0.82
C VAL A 395 -1.31 -12.42 0.54
N THR A 396 -0.23 -12.70 1.25
CA THR A 396 0.23 -12.06 2.48
C THR A 396 1.67 -11.61 2.22
N ALA A 397 2.20 -10.65 2.99
CA ALA A 397 3.61 -10.33 2.90
C ALA A 397 4.45 -11.62 3.11
N PRO A 398 5.39 -11.94 2.19
CA PRO A 398 6.28 -13.07 2.39
C PRO A 398 7.03 -12.92 3.71
N VAL A 399 7.26 -14.04 4.39
CA VAL A 399 8.07 -14.03 5.61
C VAL A 399 9.50 -13.69 5.23
N VAL A 400 9.98 -12.55 5.71
CA VAL A 400 11.40 -12.16 5.62
C VAL A 400 12.11 -12.66 6.88
N PRO A 401 13.01 -13.66 6.78
CA PRO A 401 13.80 -14.10 7.92
C PRO A 401 14.78 -12.99 8.35
N PRO A 402 15.19 -12.94 9.63
CA PRO A 402 16.23 -12.03 10.08
C PRO A 402 17.53 -12.19 9.27
N PRO A 403 18.32 -11.12 9.08
CA PRO A 403 19.62 -11.22 8.43
C PRO A 403 20.49 -12.34 9.04
N GLY A 404 21.09 -13.17 8.18
CA GLY A 404 21.91 -14.30 8.59
C GLY A 404 21.14 -15.53 9.11
N ALA A 405 19.81 -15.52 9.09
CA ALA A 405 19.00 -16.68 9.45
C ALA A 405 19.08 -17.75 8.35
N PRO A 406 19.45 -19.00 8.69
CA PRO A 406 19.63 -20.07 7.71
C PRO A 406 18.28 -20.61 7.24
N GLY A 407 18.14 -20.86 5.94
CA GLY A 407 16.95 -21.45 5.32
C GLY A 407 17.00 -22.97 5.23
N PRO A 408 15.86 -23.64 4.93
CA PRO A 408 15.77 -25.09 4.83
C PRO A 408 16.71 -25.65 3.78
N SER A 409 17.39 -26.76 4.08
CA SER A 409 18.39 -27.37 3.19
C SER A 409 17.81 -28.38 2.18
N LEU A 410 16.48 -28.52 2.11
CA LEU A 410 15.78 -29.38 1.17
C LEU A 410 14.52 -28.67 0.67
N HIS A 411 14.28 -28.65 -0.64
CA HIS A 411 13.13 -27.97 -1.22
C HIS A 411 12.24 -28.95 -2.00
N PRO A 412 11.21 -29.53 -1.38
CA PRO A 412 10.27 -30.40 -2.08
C PRO A 412 9.34 -29.59 -3.01
N ALA A 413 8.74 -30.26 -3.98
CA ALA A 413 7.79 -29.65 -4.92
C ALA A 413 6.67 -28.86 -4.20
N ALA A 414 6.31 -27.70 -4.75
CA ALA A 414 5.33 -26.79 -4.17
C ALA A 414 3.97 -27.48 -3.91
N GLN A 415 3.29 -27.07 -2.83
CA GLN A 415 1.95 -27.58 -2.52
C GLN A 415 0.89 -26.83 -3.32
N ALA A 416 -0.13 -27.56 -3.77
CA ALA A 416 -1.23 -27.01 -4.56
C ALA A 416 -1.88 -25.79 -3.89
N ARG A 417 -2.32 -24.83 -4.70
CA ARG A 417 -3.11 -23.68 -4.23
C ARG A 417 -4.55 -24.14 -3.91
N PRO A 418 -5.15 -23.74 -2.79
CA PRO A 418 -6.54 -24.07 -2.50
C PRO A 418 -7.48 -23.28 -3.41
N THR A 419 -8.58 -23.93 -3.85
CA THR A 419 -9.64 -23.29 -4.65
C THR A 419 -10.81 -22.80 -3.81
N THR A 420 -10.87 -23.20 -2.53
CA THR A 420 -11.94 -22.86 -1.59
C THR A 420 -11.54 -21.71 -0.66
N ALA A 421 -12.55 -21.08 -0.06
CA ALA A 421 -12.42 -20.05 0.96
C ALA A 421 -11.84 -20.60 2.29
N GLY A 422 -11.19 -19.74 3.06
CA GLY A 422 -10.71 -20.03 4.41
C GLY A 422 -9.71 -21.17 4.55
N ALA A 423 -9.61 -21.70 5.77
CA ALA A 423 -8.81 -22.88 6.10
C ALA A 423 -9.40 -24.19 5.55
N ASP A 424 -10.70 -24.22 5.25
CA ASP A 424 -11.46 -25.37 4.71
C ASP A 424 -10.95 -26.75 5.19
N PRO A 425 -10.96 -27.04 6.52
CA PRO A 425 -10.47 -28.30 7.03
C PRO A 425 -11.37 -29.44 6.57
N ARG A 426 -10.81 -30.40 5.84
CA ARG A 426 -11.52 -31.59 5.36
C ARG A 426 -10.89 -32.83 5.95
N THR A 427 -11.73 -33.67 6.54
CA THR A 427 -11.31 -34.94 7.13
C THR A 427 -11.89 -36.09 6.32
N SER A 428 -11.05 -37.07 5.96
CA SER A 428 -11.49 -38.28 5.28
C SER A 428 -10.77 -39.52 5.83
N ALA A 429 -11.33 -40.70 5.55
CA ALA A 429 -10.64 -41.95 5.83
C ALA A 429 -9.35 -42.05 4.99
N VAL A 430 -8.32 -42.70 5.54
CA VAL A 430 -7.12 -43.01 4.76
C VAL A 430 -7.51 -43.97 3.64
N SER A 431 -7.32 -43.56 2.38
CA SER A 431 -7.67 -44.37 1.21
C SER A 431 -6.74 -45.57 1.04
N SER A 432 -7.13 -46.56 0.22
CA SER A 432 -6.31 -47.77 0.03
C SER A 432 -5.01 -47.46 -0.70
N ALA A 433 -5.02 -46.45 -1.58
CA ALA A 433 -3.82 -45.95 -2.25
C ALA A 433 -2.86 -45.28 -1.26
N VAL A 434 -3.36 -44.38 -0.41
CA VAL A 434 -2.53 -43.73 0.62
C VAL A 434 -1.99 -44.74 1.61
N TRP A 435 -2.81 -45.69 2.07
CA TRP A 435 -2.38 -46.73 3.00
C TRP A 435 -1.23 -47.59 2.44
N ARG A 436 -1.32 -48.00 1.17
CA ARG A 436 -0.22 -48.71 0.49
C ARG A 436 1.04 -47.87 0.41
N ALA A 437 0.92 -46.57 0.14
CA ALA A 437 2.06 -45.65 0.12
C ALA A 437 2.69 -45.43 1.51
N MET A 438 1.89 -45.51 2.58
CA MET A 438 2.38 -45.41 3.96
C MET A 438 3.16 -46.66 4.39
N ALA A 439 2.77 -47.84 3.91
CA ALA A 439 3.37 -49.12 4.29
C ALA A 439 4.87 -49.15 3.98
N GLY A 440 5.66 -49.53 4.99
CA GLY A 440 7.13 -49.55 4.90
C GLY A 440 7.81 -48.18 4.99
N ARG A 441 7.04 -47.08 4.99
CA ARG A 441 7.53 -45.68 4.98
C ARG A 441 7.12 -44.88 6.21
N SER A 442 5.84 -44.56 6.37
CA SER A 442 5.33 -43.87 7.57
C SER A 442 4.62 -44.84 8.53
N TRP A 443 4.21 -46.02 8.04
CA TRP A 443 3.56 -47.10 8.80
C TRP A 443 4.23 -48.47 8.57
N ARG A 444 4.22 -49.36 9.58
CA ARG A 444 4.74 -50.75 9.52
C ARG A 444 3.94 -51.68 10.43
N LYS A 445 4.11 -53.00 10.24
CA LYS A 445 3.60 -54.01 11.19
C LYS A 445 4.20 -53.75 12.58
N GLY A 446 3.34 -53.77 13.61
CA GLY A 446 3.72 -53.42 14.99
C GLY A 446 3.49 -51.96 15.38
N CYS A 447 2.98 -51.12 14.46
CA CYS A 447 2.49 -49.78 14.83
C CYS A 447 1.27 -49.87 15.77
N PRO A 448 1.16 -48.97 16.76
CA PRO A 448 0.08 -49.01 17.75
C PRO A 448 -1.28 -48.61 17.18
N VAL A 449 -1.32 -48.01 15.98
CA VAL A 449 -2.55 -47.57 15.32
C VAL A 449 -2.61 -48.12 13.90
N GLY A 450 -3.74 -48.76 13.58
CA GLY A 450 -4.07 -49.24 12.23
C GLY A 450 -4.80 -48.20 11.39
N ARG A 451 -5.05 -48.53 10.13
CA ARG A 451 -5.70 -47.64 9.14
C ARG A 451 -7.00 -47.00 9.64
N SER A 452 -7.86 -47.77 10.31
CA SER A 452 -9.16 -47.32 10.83
C SER A 452 -9.04 -46.24 11.91
N GLY A 453 -7.92 -46.21 12.64
CA GLY A 453 -7.61 -45.23 13.67
C GLY A 453 -6.98 -43.94 13.15
N LEU A 454 -6.71 -43.83 11.84
CA LEU A 454 -6.10 -42.65 11.22
C LEU A 454 -7.08 -41.94 10.29
N ARG A 455 -6.85 -40.64 10.10
CA ARG A 455 -7.57 -39.80 9.14
C ARG A 455 -6.61 -38.95 8.34
N MET A 456 -7.03 -38.66 7.11
CA MET A 456 -6.44 -37.64 6.27
C MET A 456 -7.08 -36.30 6.67
N LEU A 457 -6.27 -35.36 7.12
CA LEU A 457 -6.68 -33.99 7.37
C LEU A 457 -6.06 -33.08 6.31
N GLN A 458 -6.91 -32.49 5.48
CA GLN A 458 -6.51 -31.46 4.53
C GLN A 458 -6.91 -30.10 5.06
N VAL A 459 -5.99 -29.13 4.99
CA VAL A 459 -6.20 -27.76 5.47
C VAL A 459 -5.56 -26.78 4.51
N SER A 460 -6.15 -25.62 4.36
CA SER A 460 -5.53 -24.47 3.72
C SER A 460 -4.74 -23.68 4.76
N TYR A 461 -3.56 -23.18 4.41
CA TYR A 461 -2.69 -22.40 5.30
C TYR A 461 -1.98 -21.28 4.52
N TRP A 462 -1.49 -20.27 5.25
CA TRP A 462 -0.65 -19.20 4.70
C TRP A 462 0.81 -19.62 4.73
N GLY A 463 1.43 -19.65 3.54
CA GLY A 463 2.81 -20.01 3.32
C GLY A 463 3.79 -18.90 3.70
N PHE A 464 5.05 -19.27 3.91
CA PHE A 464 6.13 -18.28 4.05
C PHE A 464 6.37 -17.49 2.75
N ASP A 465 5.93 -18.02 1.61
CA ASP A 465 5.95 -17.33 0.30
C ASP A 465 4.83 -16.28 0.18
N GLY A 466 4.07 -16.04 1.25
CA GLY A 466 2.94 -15.13 1.26
C GLY A 466 1.66 -15.75 0.69
N HIS A 467 1.70 -16.90 0.07
CA HIS A 467 0.55 -17.43 -0.65
C HIS A 467 -0.19 -18.52 0.13
N ARG A 468 -1.44 -18.79 -0.27
CA ARG A 468 -2.22 -19.90 0.29
C ARG A 468 -1.75 -21.24 -0.28
N HIS A 469 -1.71 -22.27 0.56
CA HIS A 469 -1.40 -23.62 0.14
C HIS A 469 -2.35 -24.64 0.75
N ARG A 470 -2.53 -25.76 0.06
CA ARG A 470 -3.29 -26.91 0.53
C ARG A 470 -2.34 -27.96 1.13
N GLY A 471 -2.39 -28.06 2.45
CA GLY A 471 -1.69 -29.03 3.28
C GLY A 471 -2.42 -30.36 3.38
N THR A 472 -1.69 -31.44 3.65
CA THR A 472 -2.30 -32.72 4.00
C THR A 472 -1.48 -33.44 5.07
N LEU A 473 -2.14 -33.80 6.17
CA LEU A 473 -1.58 -34.54 7.28
C LEU A 473 -2.30 -35.89 7.43
N VAL A 474 -1.58 -36.89 7.93
CA VAL A 474 -2.20 -38.09 8.52
C VAL A 474 -2.14 -37.94 10.02
N VAL A 475 -3.29 -38.06 10.69
CA VAL A 475 -3.47 -37.82 12.13
C VAL A 475 -4.39 -38.86 12.74
N ALA A 476 -4.43 -38.96 14.06
CA ALA A 476 -5.36 -39.81 14.78
C ALA A 476 -6.80 -39.41 14.48
N ARG A 477 -7.70 -40.39 14.33
CA ARG A 477 -9.14 -40.15 14.15
C ARG A 477 -9.70 -39.23 15.24
N GLY A 478 -9.28 -39.45 16.49
CA GLY A 478 -9.72 -38.67 17.65
C GLY A 478 -9.19 -37.25 17.72
N SER A 479 -8.16 -36.89 16.94
CA SER A 479 -7.52 -35.56 16.95
C SER A 479 -7.84 -34.72 15.71
N ALA A 480 -8.45 -35.31 14.68
CA ALA A 480 -8.61 -34.68 13.37
C ALA A 480 -9.49 -33.42 13.41
N ALA A 481 -10.60 -33.46 14.15
CA ALA A 481 -11.53 -32.32 14.25
C ALA A 481 -10.89 -31.13 15.00
N GLN A 482 -10.14 -31.42 16.06
CA GLN A 482 -9.47 -30.43 16.89
C GLN A 482 -8.34 -29.77 16.11
N LEU A 483 -7.51 -30.55 15.41
CA LEU A 483 -6.50 -30.00 14.50
C LEU A 483 -7.13 -29.16 13.39
N GLY A 484 -8.30 -29.56 12.87
CA GLY A 484 -9.06 -28.72 11.95
C GLY A 484 -9.41 -27.34 12.52
N ARG A 485 -9.77 -27.26 13.80
CA ARG A 485 -10.01 -25.97 14.50
C ARG A 485 -8.74 -25.20 14.78
N VAL A 486 -7.64 -25.88 15.14
CA VAL A 486 -6.31 -25.24 15.26
C VAL A 486 -5.96 -24.53 13.96
N PHE A 487 -6.00 -25.24 12.83
CA PHE A 487 -5.64 -24.65 11.54
C PHE A 487 -6.60 -23.56 11.07
N ARG A 488 -7.89 -23.59 11.46
CA ARG A 488 -8.79 -22.44 11.28
C ARG A 488 -8.28 -21.20 12.02
N ARG A 489 -7.85 -21.34 13.28
CA ARG A 489 -7.29 -20.23 14.08
C ARG A 489 -5.98 -19.72 13.50
N LEU A 490 -5.06 -20.62 13.13
CA LEU A 490 -3.79 -20.24 12.50
C LEU A 490 -4.02 -19.46 11.20
N TYR A 491 -4.93 -19.96 10.36
CA TYR A 491 -5.29 -19.31 9.10
C TYR A 491 -5.92 -17.92 9.32
N ALA A 492 -6.87 -17.81 10.24
CA ALA A 492 -7.55 -16.55 10.54
C ALA A 492 -6.58 -15.48 11.07
N GLN A 493 -5.58 -15.89 11.86
CA GLN A 493 -4.53 -15.01 12.38
C GLN A 493 -3.35 -14.81 11.42
N ARG A 494 -3.44 -15.33 10.18
CA ARG A 494 -2.38 -15.28 9.16
C ARG A 494 -1.01 -15.78 9.68
N LEU A 495 -1.03 -16.76 10.61
CA LEU A 495 0.20 -17.31 11.18
C LEU A 495 0.89 -18.21 10.16
N PRO A 496 2.17 -17.93 9.82
CA PRO A 496 2.82 -18.56 8.69
C PRO A 496 3.21 -20.02 8.99
N VAL A 497 2.92 -20.89 8.03
CA VAL A 497 3.27 -22.30 8.04
C VAL A 497 4.07 -22.60 6.78
N ARG A 498 5.25 -23.22 6.90
CA ARG A 498 6.10 -23.45 5.73
C ARG A 498 5.49 -24.49 4.80
N SER A 499 5.24 -25.69 5.31
CA SER A 499 4.56 -26.75 4.57
C SER A 499 3.93 -27.80 5.47
N LEU A 500 2.89 -28.47 4.99
CA LEU A 500 2.17 -29.54 5.70
C LEU A 500 2.07 -30.76 4.81
N ARG A 501 2.83 -31.82 5.12
CA ARG A 501 2.98 -32.98 4.24
C ARG A 501 2.71 -34.28 4.95
N ARG A 502 2.28 -35.26 4.16
CA ARG A 502 2.29 -36.66 4.59
C ARG A 502 3.73 -37.15 4.61
N LEU A 503 4.10 -37.86 5.66
CA LEU A 503 5.50 -38.16 5.89
C LEU A 503 6.07 -39.16 4.85
N GLU A 504 5.26 -40.07 4.32
CA GLU A 504 5.68 -41.03 3.29
C GLU A 504 6.09 -40.37 1.96
N THR A 505 5.69 -39.12 1.70
CA THR A 505 6.15 -38.38 0.52
C THR A 505 7.55 -37.78 0.71
N MET A 506 8.10 -37.84 1.93
CA MET A 506 9.38 -37.23 2.28
C MET A 506 10.55 -38.22 2.25
N GLY A 507 10.31 -39.52 2.26
CA GLY A 507 11.37 -40.52 2.21
C GLY A 507 10.95 -41.90 2.66
N GLY A 508 11.94 -42.74 2.94
CA GLY A 508 11.75 -44.05 3.55
C GLY A 508 11.64 -43.95 5.08
N TRP A 509 11.33 -45.07 5.72
CA TRP A 509 11.11 -45.16 7.16
C TRP A 509 12.13 -44.45 8.05
N SER A 510 13.42 -44.65 7.79
CA SER A 510 14.52 -44.06 8.58
C SER A 510 14.84 -42.62 8.18
N THR A 511 14.48 -42.19 6.97
CA THR A 511 14.91 -40.89 6.41
C THR A 511 13.82 -39.84 6.37
N ALA A 512 12.55 -40.24 6.42
CA ALA A 512 11.42 -39.34 6.18
C ALA A 512 11.32 -38.20 7.20
N VAL A 513 11.50 -38.46 8.50
CA VAL A 513 11.49 -37.39 9.54
C VAL A 513 12.67 -36.44 9.35
N GLY A 514 13.87 -36.96 9.08
CA GLY A 514 15.04 -36.11 8.82
C GLY A 514 14.86 -35.23 7.58
N ARG A 515 14.28 -35.77 6.51
CA ARG A 515 13.96 -35.01 5.29
C ARG A 515 12.82 -34.01 5.53
N ALA A 516 11.80 -34.37 6.31
CA ALA A 516 10.75 -33.45 6.72
C ALA A 516 11.31 -32.25 7.49
N ARG A 517 12.23 -32.47 8.42
CA ARG A 517 12.91 -31.38 9.15
C ARG A 517 13.75 -30.51 8.24
N ARG A 518 14.59 -31.09 7.38
CA ARG A 518 15.43 -30.34 6.42
C ARG A 518 14.62 -29.57 5.38
N ALA A 519 13.40 -30.02 5.10
CA ALA A 519 12.46 -29.37 4.19
C ALA A 519 11.46 -28.45 4.89
N ASP A 520 11.55 -28.34 6.21
CA ASP A 520 10.62 -27.59 7.02
C ASP A 520 9.14 -27.97 6.75
N ALA A 521 8.90 -29.27 6.73
CA ALA A 521 7.61 -29.87 6.48
C ALA A 521 6.99 -30.38 7.78
N GLY A 522 5.89 -29.76 8.18
CA GLY A 522 5.06 -30.24 9.28
C GLY A 522 4.37 -31.55 8.92
N PHE A 523 4.24 -32.45 9.90
CA PHE A 523 3.64 -33.78 9.75
C PHE A 523 2.96 -34.23 11.05
N GLY A 524 1.99 -35.15 10.94
CA GLY A 524 1.23 -35.68 12.08
C GLY A 524 1.55 -37.12 12.47
N PHE A 525 1.71 -38.01 11.48
CA PHE A 525 1.89 -39.43 11.73
C PHE A 525 3.27 -39.92 11.29
N ALA A 526 3.96 -40.56 12.22
CA ALA A 526 5.25 -41.20 11.99
C ALA A 526 5.38 -42.37 12.95
N CYS A 527 5.34 -43.60 12.45
CA CYS A 527 5.44 -44.77 13.31
C CYS A 527 6.89 -45.08 13.76
N GLN A 528 7.71 -44.06 14.00
CA GLN A 528 9.09 -44.24 14.41
C GLN A 528 9.22 -44.61 15.90
N ARG A 529 10.30 -45.31 16.22
CA ARG A 529 10.71 -45.59 17.61
C ARG A 529 11.30 -44.33 18.25
N VAL A 530 11.26 -44.24 19.57
CA VAL A 530 11.91 -43.15 20.31
C VAL A 530 13.43 -43.25 20.08
N PRO A 531 14.13 -42.15 19.71
CA PRO A 531 15.58 -42.18 19.61
C PRO A 531 16.22 -42.64 20.93
N GLY A 532 17.11 -43.63 20.87
CA GLY A 532 17.76 -44.21 22.05
C GLY A 532 16.96 -45.30 22.78
N ASP A 533 15.69 -45.50 22.46
CA ASP A 533 14.86 -46.57 23.04
C ASP A 533 14.12 -47.35 21.95
N ARG A 534 14.66 -48.54 21.64
CA ARG A 534 14.12 -49.41 20.58
C ARG A 534 12.83 -50.13 21.00
N THR A 535 12.42 -50.04 22.27
CA THR A 535 11.24 -50.70 22.82
C THR A 535 10.01 -49.78 22.85
N ARG A 536 10.23 -48.45 22.94
CA ARG A 536 9.15 -47.46 22.98
C ARG A 536 8.85 -46.86 21.62
N THR A 537 7.57 -46.84 21.25
CA THR A 537 7.10 -46.12 20.06
C THR A 537 6.83 -44.65 20.39
N GLY A 538 7.28 -43.74 19.53
CA GLY A 538 7.12 -42.30 19.73
C GLY A 538 5.66 -41.84 19.67
N SER A 539 5.35 -40.66 20.23
CA SER A 539 3.98 -40.10 20.26
C SER A 539 3.38 -39.90 18.86
N HIS A 540 4.19 -39.58 17.85
CA HIS A 540 3.75 -39.53 16.45
C HIS A 540 3.23 -40.87 15.91
N ALA A 541 3.59 -42.01 16.52
CA ALA A 541 3.13 -43.33 16.08
C ALA A 541 1.66 -43.59 16.41
N ARG A 542 1.07 -42.78 17.30
CA ARG A 542 -0.37 -42.78 17.56
C ARG A 542 -1.13 -41.78 16.68
N GLY A 543 -0.43 -40.90 15.96
CA GLY A 543 -1.01 -39.82 15.17
C GLY A 543 -1.60 -38.66 15.99
N THR A 544 -1.36 -38.64 17.30
CA THR A 544 -1.87 -37.61 18.24
C THR A 544 -0.89 -36.45 18.42
N MET A 545 0.17 -36.39 17.61
CA MET A 545 1.21 -35.37 17.72
C MET A 545 1.43 -34.70 16.37
N VAL A 546 1.62 -33.38 16.34
CA VAL A 546 1.90 -32.61 15.13
C VAL A 546 3.19 -31.83 15.30
N THR A 547 4.07 -31.95 14.30
CA THR A 547 5.23 -31.09 14.13
C THR A 547 4.84 -29.96 13.18
N LEU A 548 5.21 -28.72 13.53
CA LEU A 548 4.97 -27.55 12.69
C LEU A 548 6.25 -26.71 12.61
N ASN A 549 6.58 -26.25 11.40
CA ASN A 549 7.78 -25.46 11.08
C ASN A 549 9.06 -26.02 11.76
N PRO A 550 9.40 -27.32 11.57
CA PRO A 550 10.49 -27.97 12.28
C PRO A 550 11.89 -27.37 12.03
N TRP A 551 12.07 -26.55 11.00
CA TRP A 551 13.35 -25.87 10.74
C TRP A 551 13.56 -24.70 11.69
N GLU A 552 12.54 -23.85 11.87
CA GLU A 552 12.56 -22.74 12.85
C GLU A 552 12.28 -23.23 14.27
N ASN A 553 11.81 -24.47 14.40
CA ASN A 553 11.48 -25.10 15.68
C ASN A 553 12.19 -26.44 15.89
N PRO A 554 13.54 -26.47 15.85
CA PRO A 554 14.32 -27.70 15.95
C PRO A 554 14.22 -28.36 17.33
N ALA A 555 14.46 -29.67 17.38
CA ALA A 555 14.62 -30.44 18.61
C ALA A 555 16.10 -30.53 19.02
N THR A 556 16.45 -30.40 20.31
CA THR A 556 17.84 -30.47 20.80
C THR A 556 18.54 -31.83 20.70
N VAL A 557 17.86 -32.91 20.29
CA VAL A 557 18.45 -34.26 20.27
C VAL A 557 19.32 -34.49 19.03
N SER A 558 20.57 -34.88 19.25
CA SER A 558 21.62 -34.98 18.24
C SER A 558 21.31 -35.94 17.08
N HIS A 559 21.86 -35.55 15.91
CA HIS A 559 21.91 -36.19 14.59
C HIS A 559 20.90 -35.66 13.57
N GLY A 560 21.38 -34.70 12.77
CA GLY A 560 20.73 -34.20 11.55
C GLY A 560 19.58 -33.22 11.77
N VAL A 561 19.59 -32.51 12.89
CA VAL A 561 18.62 -31.45 13.20
C VAL A 561 18.96 -30.18 12.41
N PRO A 562 17.94 -29.46 11.89
CA PRO A 562 18.13 -28.21 11.19
C PRO A 562 18.70 -27.13 12.13
N ASP A 563 19.46 -26.23 11.51
CA ASP A 563 20.42 -25.31 12.08
C ASP A 563 20.24 -24.85 13.55
N ARG A 564 21.32 -24.92 14.33
CA ARG A 564 21.38 -24.48 15.74
C ARG A 564 21.02 -23.01 15.94
N TRP A 565 21.08 -22.19 14.91
CA TRP A 565 20.69 -20.77 14.92
C TRP A 565 19.27 -20.58 15.47
N TRP A 566 18.36 -21.52 15.15
CA TRP A 566 16.94 -21.49 15.53
C TRP A 566 16.66 -22.05 16.93
N LEU A 567 17.68 -22.50 17.67
CA LEU A 567 17.49 -22.98 19.05
C LEU A 567 17.21 -21.85 20.04
N SER A 568 17.69 -20.63 19.75
CA SER A 568 17.43 -19.48 20.61
C SER A 568 15.96 -19.07 20.54
N ARG A 569 15.31 -19.04 21.71
CA ARG A 569 13.90 -18.68 21.89
C ARG A 569 13.71 -17.25 22.40
N THR A 570 14.76 -16.43 22.44
CA THR A 570 14.68 -15.01 22.83
C THR A 570 14.10 -14.13 21.73
N ARG A 571 14.06 -14.62 20.49
CA ARG A 571 13.51 -13.89 19.34
C ARG A 571 11.99 -14.00 19.32
N ASN A 572 11.30 -12.88 19.42
CA ASN A 572 9.84 -12.81 19.32
C ASN A 572 9.40 -12.86 17.84
N LEU A 573 9.54 -14.02 17.20
CA LEU A 573 9.12 -14.23 15.81
C LEU A 573 7.81 -15.04 15.77
N PRO A 574 6.85 -14.70 14.89
CA PRO A 574 5.53 -15.34 14.87
C PRO A 574 5.57 -16.85 14.56
N TYR A 575 6.62 -17.31 13.86
CA TYR A 575 6.85 -18.71 13.48
C TYR A 575 7.86 -19.46 14.38
N VAL A 576 8.44 -18.80 15.38
CA VAL A 576 9.29 -19.43 16.40
C VAL A 576 8.47 -19.64 17.66
N HIS A 577 8.20 -20.90 18.01
CA HIS A 577 7.30 -21.26 19.10
C HIS A 577 7.95 -20.99 20.46
N THR A 578 7.23 -20.24 21.30
CA THR A 578 7.52 -19.99 22.72
C THR A 578 6.22 -20.20 23.50
N ALA A 579 6.26 -20.26 24.83
CA ALA A 579 5.05 -20.47 25.63
C ALA A 579 3.96 -19.40 25.38
N SER A 580 4.38 -18.17 25.04
CA SER A 580 3.51 -17.04 24.70
C SER A 580 3.26 -16.89 23.19
N ASN A 581 3.73 -17.81 22.33
CA ASN A 581 3.53 -17.69 20.89
C ASN A 581 2.04 -17.97 20.51
N PRO A 582 1.44 -17.20 19.57
CA PRO A 582 0.06 -17.40 19.12
C PRO A 582 -0.26 -18.81 18.61
N VAL A 583 0.69 -19.47 17.94
CA VAL A 583 0.56 -20.87 17.50
C VAL A 583 0.38 -21.78 18.71
N VAL A 584 1.21 -21.60 19.74
CA VAL A 584 1.15 -22.42 20.96
C VAL A 584 -0.19 -22.23 21.67
N ARG A 585 -0.68 -21.00 21.77
CA ARG A 585 -2.03 -20.72 22.30
C ARG A 585 -3.13 -21.37 21.47
N ALA A 586 -3.04 -21.34 20.14
CA ALA A 586 -4.05 -21.93 19.27
C ALA A 586 -4.18 -23.45 19.44
N PHE A 587 -3.04 -24.14 19.60
CA PHE A 587 -2.99 -25.57 19.91
C PHE A 587 -3.47 -25.87 21.34
N ALA A 588 -3.03 -25.09 22.34
CA ALA A 588 -3.44 -25.25 23.74
C ALA A 588 -4.96 -25.14 23.90
N ALA A 589 -5.57 -24.16 23.23
CA ALA A 589 -7.02 -23.96 23.22
C ALA A 589 -7.81 -25.08 22.49
N GLU A 590 -7.15 -26.10 21.95
CA GLU A 590 -7.77 -27.32 21.41
C GLU A 590 -7.31 -28.60 22.14
N GLY A 591 -6.65 -28.46 23.30
CA GLY A 591 -6.20 -29.58 24.14
C GLY A 591 -4.86 -30.19 23.72
N PHE A 592 -4.00 -29.43 23.04
CA PHE A 592 -2.64 -29.87 22.71
C PHE A 592 -1.61 -29.21 23.62
N ALA A 593 -0.75 -30.01 24.24
CA ALA A 593 0.41 -29.51 24.96
C ALA A 593 1.61 -29.35 24.02
N TRP A 594 2.27 -28.19 24.11
CA TRP A 594 3.52 -27.94 23.44
C TRP A 594 4.69 -28.51 24.26
N SER A 595 5.55 -29.30 23.61
CA SER A 595 6.67 -30.00 24.27
C SER A 595 7.93 -29.15 24.48
N GLY A 596 7.98 -27.92 23.95
CA GLY A 596 9.20 -27.11 23.91
C GLY A 596 9.67 -26.49 25.23
N LYS A 597 8.99 -26.74 26.35
CA LYS A 597 9.30 -26.17 27.69
C LYS A 597 10.70 -26.53 28.23
N TYR A 598 11.39 -27.50 27.63
CA TYR A 598 12.71 -27.99 28.09
C TYR A 598 13.75 -28.12 26.96
N GLY A 599 13.59 -27.36 25.86
CA GLY A 599 14.45 -27.50 24.68
C GLY A 599 14.29 -28.84 23.93
N LYS A 600 13.46 -29.76 24.40
CA LYS A 600 13.23 -31.07 23.77
C LYS A 600 11.93 -31.08 22.98
N TYR A 601 12.05 -31.06 21.66
CA TYR A 601 10.98 -31.08 20.65
C TYR A 601 9.99 -29.90 20.76
N ALA A 602 9.73 -29.21 19.67
CA ALA A 602 8.66 -28.22 19.60
C ALA A 602 7.43 -28.82 18.91
N ASP A 603 7.03 -30.01 19.36
CA ASP A 603 5.87 -30.74 18.85
C ASP A 603 4.64 -30.45 19.72
N PHE A 604 3.46 -30.56 19.12
CA PHE A 604 2.17 -30.39 19.77
C PHE A 604 1.50 -31.74 19.96
N ARG A 605 1.27 -32.16 21.20
CA ARG A 605 0.68 -33.46 21.56
C ARG A 605 -0.72 -33.29 22.13
N ASP A 606 -1.69 -34.03 21.63
CA ASP A 606 -3.03 -34.14 22.24
C ASP A 606 -2.89 -34.76 23.65
N VAL A 607 -3.38 -34.06 24.67
CA VAL A 607 -3.25 -34.46 26.09
C VAL A 607 -4.56 -34.92 26.74
N ARG A 608 -5.64 -35.04 25.95
CA ARG A 608 -6.90 -35.64 26.40
C ARG A 608 -6.90 -37.16 26.29
#